data_AF-A0A423IES5-F1
#
_entry.id   AF-A0A423IES5-F1
#
_cell.length_a   1.000
_cell.length_b   1.000
_cell.length_c   1.000
_cell.angle_alpha   90.00
_cell.angle_beta   90.00
_cell.angle_gamma   90.00
#
_symmetry.space_group_name_H-M   'P 1'
#
loop_
_entity.id
_entity.type
_entity.pdbx_description
1 polymer ?
#
loop_
_entity_poly.entity_id
_entity_poly.type
_entity_poly.pdbx_seq_one_letter_code
_entity_poly.pdbx_strand_id
1 'polypeptide(L)'
;MATLAMKITLERIALFQFTPAHCAQARAMQGWSVEELSEESGVSVEAIQRFEAERDVLDVTRLALAYRFESQGLVFFPGFAPGRGMNVRGSTPDPVGRADYAMVE
;
A
#
# COMPACT_ATOMS: atom_id res chain seq x y z
N MET A 1 23.92 2.06 1.53
CA MET A 1 23.77 0.63 1.87
C MET A 1 22.85 0.53 3.08
N ALA A 2 21.53 0.40 2.88
CA ALA A 2 20.61 0.25 4.00
C ALA A 2 20.87 -1.07 4.72
N THR A 3 21.08 -1.04 6.04
CA THR A 3 21.36 -2.22 6.86
C THR A 3 20.22 -3.24 6.76
N LEU A 4 20.54 -4.54 6.68
CA LEU A 4 19.56 -5.63 6.64
C LEU A 4 18.49 -5.53 7.75
N ALA A 5 18.87 -5.04 8.93
CA ALA A 5 17.96 -4.76 10.04
C ALA A 5 16.91 -3.68 9.73
N MET A 6 17.25 -2.63 8.97
CA MET A 6 16.28 -1.64 8.49
C MET A 6 15.32 -2.27 7.48
N LYS A 7 15.82 -3.13 6.58
CA LYS A 7 14.98 -3.83 5.60
C LYS A 7 13.97 -4.74 6.29
N ILE A 8 14.41 -5.56 7.25
CA ILE A 8 13.54 -6.46 8.03
C ILE A 8 12.52 -5.66 8.85
N THR A 9 12.92 -4.55 9.46
CA THR A 9 12.01 -3.73 10.27
C THR A 9 10.94 -3.07 9.40
N LEU A 10 11.32 -2.53 8.24
CA LEU A 10 10.39 -1.93 7.28
C LEU A 10 9.45 -2.98 6.68
N GLU A 11 9.95 -4.16 6.32
CA GLU A 11 9.14 -5.29 5.82
C GLU A 11 8.12 -5.73 6.87
N ARG A 12 8.51 -5.81 8.15
CA ARG A 12 7.58 -6.14 9.24
C ARG A 12 6.56 -5.03 9.51
N ILE A 13 6.93 -3.75 9.38
CA ILE A 13 5.99 -2.64 9.52
C ILE A 13 4.94 -2.70 8.40
N ALA A 14 5.35 -2.87 7.14
CA ALA A 14 4.43 -3.00 6.01
C ALA A 14 3.48 -4.20 6.18
N LEU A 15 3.99 -5.34 6.66
CA LEU A 15 3.18 -6.53 6.97
C LEU A 15 2.15 -6.31 8.09
N PHE A 16 2.48 -5.50 9.10
CA PHE A 16 1.55 -5.16 10.19
C PHE A 16 0.58 -4.04 9.84
N GLN A 17 0.87 -3.21 8.84
CA GLN A 17 0.03 -2.09 8.42
C GLN A 17 -0.97 -2.47 7.32
N PHE A 18 -0.68 -3.51 6.53
CA PHE A 18 -1.54 -3.95 5.43
C PHE A 18 -2.51 -5.05 5.89
N THR A 19 -3.78 -4.68 6.07
CA THR A 19 -4.84 -5.57 6.57
C THR A 19 -5.70 -6.12 5.42
N PRO A 20 -6.45 -7.22 5.63
CA PRO A 20 -7.47 -7.70 4.68
C PRO A 20 -8.46 -6.63 4.24
N ALA A 21 -8.92 -5.81 5.18
CA ALA A 21 -9.83 -4.69 4.90
C ALA A 21 -9.20 -3.66 3.97
N HIS A 22 -7.91 -3.35 4.16
CA HIS A 22 -7.16 -2.46 3.26
C HIS A 22 -7.07 -3.01 1.85
N CYS A 23 -6.92 -4.32 1.67
CA CYS A 23 -6.90 -4.95 0.35
C CYS A 23 -8.20 -4.73 -0.40
N ALA A 24 -9.33 -5.07 0.24
CA ALA A 24 -10.65 -4.91 -0.36
C ALA A 24 -10.97 -3.44 -0.68
N GLN A 25 -10.62 -2.53 0.23
CA GLN A 25 -10.81 -1.09 0.03
C GLN A 25 -9.92 -0.53 -1.08
N ALA A 26 -8.63 -0.87 -1.10
CA ALA A 26 -7.69 -0.45 -2.14
C ALA A 26 -8.13 -0.95 -3.53
N ARG A 27 -8.57 -2.21 -3.61
CA ARG A 27 -9.13 -2.80 -4.83
C ARG A 27 -10.37 -2.05 -5.30
N ALA A 28 -11.31 -1.75 -4.39
CA ALA A 28 -12.49 -0.96 -4.71
C ALA A 28 -12.15 0.47 -5.17
N MET A 29 -11.11 1.10 -4.60
CA MET A 29 -10.65 2.44 -5.01
C MET A 29 -10.02 2.45 -6.41
N GLN A 30 -9.35 1.36 -6.80
CA GLN A 30 -8.82 1.21 -8.16
C GLN A 30 -9.89 0.73 -9.17
N GLY A 31 -11.03 0.23 -8.69
CA GLY A 31 -12.06 -0.37 -9.54
C GLY A 31 -11.66 -1.73 -10.10
N TRP A 32 -10.70 -2.41 -9.48
CA TRP A 32 -10.20 -3.71 -9.93
C TRP A 32 -11.07 -4.87 -9.43
N SER A 33 -11.25 -5.86 -10.29
CA SER A 33 -11.68 -7.21 -9.92
C SER A 33 -10.55 -7.99 -9.24
N VAL A 34 -10.88 -9.15 -8.66
CA VAL A 34 -9.86 -10.00 -8.01
C VAL A 34 -8.92 -10.61 -9.06
N GLU A 35 -9.45 -10.89 -10.24
CA GLU A 35 -8.77 -11.38 -11.42
C GLU A 35 -7.77 -10.34 -11.94
N GLU A 36 -8.19 -9.08 -12.07
CA GLU A 36 -7.28 -7.99 -12.45
C GLU A 36 -6.18 -7.78 -11.41
N LEU A 37 -6.51 -7.79 -10.12
CA LEU A 37 -5.49 -7.70 -9.07
C LEU A 37 -4.51 -8.89 -9.12
N SER A 38 -4.98 -10.08 -9.48
CA SER A 38 -4.16 -11.27 -9.63
C SER A 38 -3.13 -11.10 -10.74
N GLU A 39 -3.58 -10.63 -11.91
CA GLU A 39 -2.70 -10.37 -13.06
C GLU A 39 -1.66 -9.29 -12.74
N GLU A 40 -2.10 -8.21 -12.08
CA GLU A 40 -1.28 -7.03 -11.80
C GLU A 40 -0.26 -7.26 -10.68
N SER A 41 -0.60 -8.07 -9.67
CA SER A 41 0.28 -8.37 -8.52
C SER A 41 1.08 -9.67 -8.67
N GLY A 42 0.73 -10.52 -9.63
CA GLY A 42 1.29 -11.87 -9.77
C GLY A 42 0.89 -12.85 -8.65
N VAL A 43 -0.06 -12.47 -7.80
CA VAL A 43 -0.61 -13.31 -6.73
C VAL A 43 -1.81 -14.08 -7.27
N SER A 44 -1.97 -15.35 -6.90
CA SER A 44 -3.13 -16.13 -7.34
C SER A 44 -4.45 -15.59 -6.78
N VAL A 45 -5.53 -15.65 -7.59
CA VAL A 45 -6.90 -15.31 -7.17
C VAL A 45 -7.29 -15.98 -5.85
N GLU A 46 -6.95 -17.25 -5.67
CA GLU A 46 -7.24 -17.98 -4.42
C GLU A 46 -6.54 -17.36 -3.21
N ALA A 47 -5.29 -16.93 -3.36
CA ALA A 47 -4.55 -16.31 -2.26
C ALA A 47 -5.10 -14.92 -1.92
N ILE A 48 -5.55 -14.15 -2.93
CA ILE A 48 -6.23 -12.86 -2.72
C ILE A 48 -7.55 -13.07 -1.96
N GLN A 49 -8.39 -13.99 -2.42
CA GLN A 49 -9.67 -14.30 -1.76
C GLN A 49 -9.48 -14.79 -0.33
N ARG A 50 -8.46 -15.63 -0.08
CA ARG A 50 -8.12 -16.05 1.28
C ARG A 50 -7.69 -14.87 2.14
N PHE A 51 -6.87 -13.98 1.60
CA PHE A 51 -6.42 -12.80 2.32
C PHE A 51 -7.59 -11.87 2.66
N GLU A 52 -8.48 -11.58 1.70
CA GLU A 52 -9.68 -10.77 1.91
C GLU A 52 -10.66 -11.42 2.90
N ALA A 53 -10.72 -12.75 2.97
CA ALA A 53 -11.51 -13.52 3.93
C ALA A 53 -10.83 -13.69 5.30
N GLU A 54 -9.84 -12.84 5.62
CA GLU A 54 -9.10 -12.83 6.89
C GLU A 54 -8.41 -14.16 7.22
N ARG A 55 -8.11 -14.97 6.20
CA ARG A 55 -7.37 -16.23 6.36
C ARG A 55 -5.87 -15.97 6.25
N ASP A 56 -5.09 -16.84 6.89
CA ASP A 56 -3.64 -16.81 6.79
C ASP A 56 -3.17 -17.04 5.35
N VAL A 57 -2.25 -16.18 4.94
CA VAL A 57 -1.56 -16.21 3.64
C VAL A 57 -0.08 -15.96 3.88
N LEU A 58 0.75 -16.31 2.91
CA LEU A 58 2.19 -16.11 3.04
C LEU A 58 2.53 -14.62 3.13
N ASP A 59 3.56 -14.28 3.91
CA ASP A 59 4.04 -12.90 4.04
C ASP A 59 4.45 -12.31 2.67
N VAL A 60 5.03 -13.14 1.79
CA VAL A 60 5.37 -12.72 0.41
C VAL A 60 4.14 -12.31 -0.39
N THR A 61 2.99 -12.94 -0.16
CA THR A 61 1.72 -12.58 -0.80
C THR A 61 1.25 -11.21 -0.32
N ARG A 62 1.31 -10.98 1.00
CA ARG A 62 0.95 -9.68 1.58
C ARG A 62 1.83 -8.55 1.07
N LEU A 63 3.14 -8.80 1.00
CA LEU A 63 4.11 -7.82 0.48
C LEU A 63 3.88 -7.52 -1.01
N ALA A 64 3.62 -8.54 -1.84
CA ALA A 64 3.34 -8.34 -3.27
C ALA A 64 2.08 -7.47 -3.50
N LEU A 65 1.02 -7.74 -2.73
CA LEU A 65 -0.22 -6.94 -2.79
C LEU A 65 0.02 -5.51 -2.32
N ALA A 66 0.66 -5.33 -1.16
CA ALA A 66 0.96 -4.00 -0.62
C ALA A 66 1.79 -3.17 -1.61
N TYR A 67 2.86 -3.75 -2.15
CA TYR A 67 3.72 -3.07 -3.13
C TYR A 67 2.97 -2.71 -4.41
N ARG A 68 2.07 -3.59 -4.90
CA ARG A 68 1.29 -3.28 -6.09
C ARG A 68 0.38 -2.07 -5.86
N PHE A 69 -0.28 -2.00 -4.71
CA PHE A 69 -1.10 -0.83 -4.38
C PHE A 69 -0.26 0.43 -4.12
N GLU A 70 0.90 0.32 -3.47
CA GLU A 70 1.84 1.43 -3.30
C GLU A 70 2.31 1.99 -4.65
N SER A 71 2.51 1.14 -5.67
CA SER A 71 2.84 1.57 -7.03
C SER A 71 1.72 2.39 -7.70
N GLN A 72 0.47 2.25 -7.22
CA GLN A 72 -0.67 3.08 -7.62
C GLN A 72 -0.80 4.36 -6.78
N GLY A 73 0.16 4.62 -5.89
CA GLY A 73 0.15 5.76 -4.99
C GLY A 73 -0.76 5.60 -3.78
N LEU A 74 -1.17 4.38 -3.44
CA LEU A 74 -1.90 4.09 -2.21
C LEU A 74 -0.93 3.99 -1.03
N VAL A 75 -1.34 4.52 0.11
CA VAL A 75 -0.59 4.47 1.36
C VAL A 75 -1.48 3.88 2.45
N PHE A 76 -0.92 2.96 3.22
CA PHE A 76 -1.63 2.23 4.25
C PHE A 76 -1.15 2.68 5.63
N PHE A 77 -2.07 3.24 6.41
CA PHE A 77 -1.81 3.62 7.80
C PHE A 77 -2.61 2.71 8.73
N PRO A 78 -1.99 2.17 9.80
CA PRO A 78 -2.70 1.31 10.74
C PRO A 78 -3.80 2.11 11.43
N GLY A 79 -5.03 1.57 11.41
CA GLY A 79 -6.21 2.23 12.00
C GLY A 79 -6.92 3.25 11.11
N PHE A 80 -6.50 3.44 9.86
CA PHE A 80 -7.13 4.34 8.89
C PHE A 80 -7.42 3.64 7.57
N ALA A 81 -8.49 4.03 6.89
CA ALA A 81 -8.77 3.57 5.52
C ALA A 81 -7.59 3.93 4.58
N PRO A 82 -7.32 3.13 3.53
CA PRO A 82 -6.23 3.39 2.60
C PRO A 82 -6.39 4.77 1.95
N GLY A 83 -5.34 5.57 2.05
CA GLY A 83 -5.28 6.88 1.44
C GLY A 83 -4.58 6.80 0.09
N ARG A 84 -4.92 7.68 -0.86
CA ARG A 84 -3.98 7.99 -1.94
C ARG A 84 -3.03 9.07 -1.43
N GLY A 85 -1.73 8.96 -1.72
CA GLY A 85 -0.70 9.93 -1.30
C GLY A 85 -1.01 11.38 -1.68
N MET A 86 -1.92 11.60 -2.64
CA MET A 86 -2.42 12.91 -3.06
C MET A 86 -3.60 13.47 -2.25
N ASN A 87 -4.16 12.71 -1.30
CA ASN A 87 -5.30 13.13 -0.45
C ASN A 87 -4.92 13.50 0.99
N VAL A 88 -3.63 13.53 1.32
CA VAL A 88 -3.18 14.18 2.56
C VAL A 88 -3.32 15.69 2.35
N ARG A 89 -4.26 16.34 3.06
CA ARG A 89 -4.26 17.81 3.18
C ARG A 89 -2.88 18.24 3.68
N GLY A 90 -2.06 18.81 2.81
CA GLY A 90 -0.68 19.22 3.10
C GLY A 90 0.42 18.51 2.29
N SER A 91 0.11 17.42 1.57
CA SER A 91 1.05 16.86 0.59
C SER A 91 1.02 17.71 -0.68
N THR A 92 1.91 18.70 -0.74
CA THR A 92 2.22 19.35 -2.01
C THR A 92 2.92 18.29 -2.88
N PRO A 93 2.34 17.89 -4.03
CA PRO A 93 2.93 16.85 -4.89
C PRO A 93 4.32 17.23 -5.43
N ASP A 94 4.65 18.53 -5.42
CA ASP A 94 5.99 19.06 -5.62
C ASP A 94 6.24 20.22 -4.64
N PRO A 95 6.90 19.97 -3.49
CA PRO A 95 7.22 21.05 -2.55
C PRO A 95 8.23 22.04 -3.14
N VAL A 96 9.10 21.61 -4.06
CA VAL A 96 10.20 22.43 -4.60
C VAL A 96 9.69 23.41 -5.67
N GLY A 97 8.66 23.03 -6.43
CA GLY A 97 8.00 23.90 -7.41
C GLY A 97 7.04 24.94 -6.82
N ARG A 98 6.84 24.96 -5.49
CA ARG A 98 5.99 25.95 -4.82
C ARG A 98 6.70 27.29 -4.74
N ALA A 99 6.05 28.35 -5.23
CA ALA A 99 6.57 29.72 -5.13
C ALA A 99 6.77 30.19 -3.67
N ASP A 100 6.06 29.58 -2.73
CA ASP A 100 6.12 29.80 -1.29
C ASP A 100 7.08 28.85 -0.55
N TYR A 101 7.79 27.94 -1.24
CA TYR A 101 8.76 27.04 -0.59
C TYR A 101 9.85 27.80 0.18
N ALA A 102 10.28 28.95 -0.35
CA ALA A 102 11.28 29.82 0.28
C ALA A 102 10.76 30.61 1.50
N MET A 103 9.46 30.52 1.83
CA MET A 103 8.84 31.24 2.94
C MET A 103 8.43 30.34 4.11
N VAL A 104 8.85 29.06 4.09
CA VAL A 104 8.53 28.05 5.11
C VAL A 104 9.64 27.92 6.17
N GLU A 105 10.73 28.71 6.09
CA GLU A 105 11.75 28.79 7.16
C GLU A 105 11.35 29.70 8.33
#